data_AF-A0A6A3KHU1-F1
#
_entry.id   AF-A0A6A3KHU1-F1
#
_cell.length_a   1.000
_cell.length_b   1.000
_cell.length_c   1.000
_cell.angle_alpha   90.00
_cell.angle_beta   90.00
_cell.angle_gamma   90.00
#
_symmetry.space_group_name_H-M   'P 1'
#
loop_
_entity.id
_entity.type
_entity.pdbx_description
1 polymer ?
#
loop_
_entity_poly.entity_id
_entity_poly.type
_entity_poly.pdbx_seq_one_letter_code
_entity_poly.pdbx_strand_id
1 'polypeptide(L)'
;MQMRPRVFRWKSSDDTEPDSIGFIAQELQPLVPEVVSGDESCPEDENGMIAYPMGIEMASITAVLCKAIQELTARVEDLEHKAVP
;
A
#
# COMPACT_ATOMS: atom_id res chain seq x y z
N MET A 1 -6.18 1.73 -10.11
CA MET A 1 -4.82 1.42 -9.61
C MET A 1 -4.76 -0.06 -9.30
N GLN A 2 -3.64 -0.73 -9.55
CA GLN A 2 -3.48 -2.19 -9.34
C GLN A 2 -2.99 -2.54 -7.92
N MET A 3 -3.24 -1.67 -6.93
CA MET A 3 -2.85 -1.93 -5.54
C MET A 3 -3.63 -3.12 -4.98
N ARG A 4 -3.01 -3.91 -4.11
CA ARG A 4 -3.58 -5.14 -3.55
C ARG A 4 -3.68 -5.06 -2.03
N PRO A 5 -4.83 -4.64 -1.47
CA PRO A 5 -5.06 -4.74 -0.04
C PRO A 5 -4.97 -6.20 0.41
N ARG A 6 -4.34 -6.44 1.56
CA ARG A 6 -4.17 -7.76 2.18
C ARG A 6 -4.71 -7.73 3.60
N VAL A 7 -5.35 -8.83 3.99
CA VAL A 7 -5.51 -9.22 5.39
C VAL A 7 -4.32 -10.11 5.73
N PHE A 8 -3.63 -9.84 6.83
CA PHE A 8 -2.44 -10.58 7.23
C PHE A 8 -2.30 -10.62 8.75
N ARG A 9 -1.54 -11.60 9.24
CA ARG A 9 -1.21 -11.75 10.65
C ARG A 9 0.29 -11.64 10.85
N TRP A 10 0.72 -10.90 11.86
CA TRP A 10 2.13 -10.81 12.18
C TRP A 10 2.63 -12.13 12.72
N LYS A 11 3.88 -12.49 12.38
CA LYS A 11 4.51 -13.72 12.88
C LYS A 11 4.65 -13.72 14.41
N SER A 12 4.69 -12.54 15.03
CA SER A 12 4.78 -12.34 16.48
C SER A 12 3.42 -12.30 17.19
N SER A 13 2.30 -12.24 16.45
CA SER A 13 0.97 -12.21 17.04
C SER A 13 0.59 -13.55 17.65
N ASP A 14 -0.10 -13.53 18.79
CA ASP A 14 -0.75 -14.70 19.36
C ASP A 14 -2.15 -14.92 18.76
N ASP A 15 -2.80 -16.05 19.12
CA ASP A 15 -4.12 -16.43 18.60
C ASP A 15 -5.28 -15.53 19.07
N THR A 16 -5.03 -14.63 20.03
CA THR A 16 -6.03 -13.69 20.56
C THR A 16 -6.00 -12.34 19.87
N GLU A 17 -4.92 -12.03 19.13
CA GLU A 17 -4.79 -10.79 18.38
C GLU A 17 -5.58 -10.85 17.05
N PRO A 18 -6.25 -9.74 16.67
CA PRO A 18 -6.97 -9.68 15.40
C PRO A 18 -6.00 -9.58 14.22
N ASP A 19 -6.43 -10.11 13.06
CA ASP A 19 -5.72 -9.91 11.81
C ASP A 19 -5.63 -8.42 11.44
N SER A 20 -4.50 -8.03 10.86
CA SER A 20 -4.25 -6.69 10.34
C SER A 20 -4.67 -6.55 8.88
N ILE A 21 -4.96 -5.32 8.45
CA ILE A 21 -5.27 -4.99 7.05
C ILE A 21 -4.27 -3.94 6.57
N GLY A 22 -3.71 -4.15 5.39
CA GLY A 22 -2.74 -3.21 4.80
C GLY A 22 -2.30 -3.65 3.40
N PHE A 23 -1.04 -3.35 3.08
CA PHE A 23 -0.42 -3.65 1.80
C PHE A 23 0.96 -4.28 2.01
N ILE A 24 1.49 -4.93 0.97
CA ILE A 24 2.87 -5.42 0.94
C ILE A 24 3.74 -4.36 0.28
N ALA A 25 4.81 -3.92 0.96
CA ALA A 25 5.66 -2.83 0.51
C ALA A 25 6.29 -3.10 -0.87
N GLN A 26 6.73 -4.34 -1.11
CA GLN A 26 7.29 -4.80 -2.39
C GLN A 26 6.27 -4.73 -3.53
N GLU A 27 4.99 -5.07 -3.27
CA GLU A 27 3.92 -4.96 -4.27
C GLU A 27 3.55 -3.51 -4.55
N LEU A 28 3.72 -2.62 -3.56
CA LEU A 28 3.35 -1.22 -3.65
C LEU A 28 4.44 -0.33 -4.25
N GLN A 29 5.72 -0.67 -4.06
CA GLN A 29 6.86 0.10 -4.54
C GLN A 29 6.79 0.47 -6.04
N PRO A 30 6.45 -0.43 -6.98
CA PRO A 30 6.34 -0.06 -8.40
C PRO A 30 5.11 0.80 -8.73
N LEU A 31 4.18 0.99 -7.78
CA LEU A 31 2.92 1.73 -7.99
C LEU A 31 2.93 3.11 -7.32
N VAL A 32 3.45 3.20 -6.10
CA VAL A 32 3.48 4.40 -5.27
C VAL A 32 4.82 4.44 -4.50
N PRO A 33 5.95 4.63 -5.19
CA PRO A 33 7.26 4.58 -4.56
C PRO A 33 7.45 5.65 -3.46
N GLU A 34 6.74 6.77 -3.54
CA GLU A 34 6.84 7.88 -2.59
C GLU A 34 6.35 7.55 -1.17
N VAL A 35 5.57 6.48 -0.99
CA VAL A 35 5.12 6.02 0.33
C VAL A 35 5.86 4.77 0.82
N VAL A 36 6.81 4.25 0.03
CA VAL A 36 7.59 3.06 0.36
C VAL A 36 9.02 3.43 0.70
N SER A 37 9.54 2.83 1.76
CA SER A 37 10.94 2.97 2.18
C SER A 37 11.54 1.59 2.46
N GLY A 38 12.85 1.54 2.69
CA GLY A 38 13.58 0.29 2.91
C GLY A 38 14.25 -0.24 1.65
N ASP A 39 14.96 -1.35 1.81
CA ASP A 39 15.66 -2.04 0.73
C ASP A 39 15.36 -3.54 0.81
N GLU A 40 14.75 -4.08 -0.25
CA GLU A 40 14.41 -5.51 -0.35
C GLU A 40 15.65 -6.42 -0.30
N SER A 41 16.79 -5.90 -0.74
CA SER A 41 18.06 -6.64 -0.78
C SER A 41 18.86 -6.54 0.53
N CYS A 42 18.36 -5.80 1.53
CA CYS A 42 19.03 -5.64 2.80
C CYS A 42 19.08 -7.00 3.54
N PRO A 43 20.27 -7.54 3.83
CA PRO A 43 20.39 -8.84 4.48
C PRO A 43 19.97 -8.77 5.95
N GLU A 44 19.50 -9.90 6.48
CA GLU A 44 19.36 -10.13 7.91
C GLU A 44 20.74 -10.26 8.56
N ASP A 45 20.89 -9.71 9.77
CA ASP A 45 22.06 -9.94 10.62
C ASP A 45 21.98 -11.32 11.32
N GLU A 46 23.00 -11.64 12.14
CA GLU A 46 23.08 -12.91 12.87
C GLU A 46 21.89 -13.14 13.84
N ASN A 47 21.17 -12.07 14.21
CA ASN A 47 20.01 -12.13 15.10
C ASN A 47 18.68 -12.08 14.34
N GLY A 48 18.70 -12.09 13.00
CA GLY A 48 17.51 -12.00 12.15
C GLY A 48 16.96 -10.57 12.00
N MET A 49 17.73 -9.54 12.35
CA MET A 49 17.32 -8.15 12.20
C MET A 49 17.73 -7.61 10.82
N ILE A 50 16.82 -6.91 10.16
CA ILE A 50 17.10 -6.21 8.90
C ILE A 50 17.37 -4.74 9.24
N ALA A 51 18.52 -4.23 8.84
CA ALA A 51 18.92 -2.85 9.17
C ALA A 51 18.04 -1.79 8.47
N TYR A 52 17.54 -2.09 7.27
CA TYR A 52 16.68 -1.21 6.50
C TYR A 52 15.46 -1.95 5.91
N PRO A 53 14.53 -2.40 6.76
CA PRO A 53 13.39 -3.21 6.34
C PRO A 53 12.45 -2.39 5.46
N MET A 54 11.81 -3.06 4.50
CA MET A 54 10.79 -2.41 3.69
C MET A 54 9.55 -2.07 4.52
N GLY A 55 9.07 -0.84 4.35
CA GLY A 55 7.94 -0.31 5.11
C GLY A 55 7.10 0.67 4.28
N ILE A 56 5.87 0.87 4.73
CA ILE A 56 4.90 1.77 4.09
C ILE A 56 4.58 2.89 5.05
N GLU A 57 4.65 4.13 4.57
CA GLU A 57 4.14 5.29 5.28
C GLU A 57 2.61 5.34 5.11
N MET A 58 1.92 4.70 6.04
CA MET A 58 0.47 4.47 5.97
C MET A 58 -0.35 5.77 6.09
N ALA A 59 0.19 6.87 6.57
CA ALA A 59 -0.54 8.14 6.57
C ALA A 59 -0.58 8.74 5.15
N SER A 60 0.55 8.78 4.44
CA SER A 60 0.69 9.40 3.12
C SER A 60 -0.08 8.66 2.04
N ILE A 61 -0.23 7.34 2.16
CA ILE A 61 -1.05 6.57 1.20
C ILE A 61 -2.50 7.06 1.17
N THR A 62 -3.02 7.62 2.28
CA THR A 62 -4.38 8.16 2.32
C THR A 62 -4.56 9.37 1.39
N ALA A 63 -3.53 10.22 1.25
CA ALA A 63 -3.55 11.35 0.33
C ALA A 63 -3.52 10.87 -1.14
N VAL A 64 -2.71 9.85 -1.43
CA VAL A 64 -2.65 9.21 -2.76
C VAL A 64 -4.01 8.60 -3.13
N LEU A 65 -4.64 7.89 -2.20
CA LEU A 65 -5.97 7.30 -2.41
C LEU A 65 -7.05 8.38 -2.61
N CYS A 66 -7.02 9.48 -1.85
CA CYS A 66 -7.93 10.60 -2.04
C CYS A 66 -7.79 11.20 -3.45
N LYS A 67 -6.56 11.40 -3.92
CA LYS A 67 -6.31 11.87 -5.29
C LYS A 67 -6.81 10.89 -6.34
N ALA A 68 -6.59 9.59 -6.14
CA ALA A 68 -7.09 8.54 -7.03
C ALA A 68 -8.63 8.58 -7.17
N ILE A 69 -9.33 8.80 -6.06
CA ILE A 69 -10.80 8.93 -6.05
C ILE A 69 -11.22 10.17 -6.84
N GLN A 70 -10.59 11.32 -6.62
CA GLN A 70 -10.89 12.56 -7.37
C GLN A 70 -10.71 12.38 -8.88
N GLU A 71 -9.61 11.74 -9.30
CA GLU A 71 -9.36 11.46 -10.72
C GLU A 71 -10.38 10.48 -11.30
N LEU A 72 -10.80 9.48 -10.52
CA LEU A 72 -11.83 8.54 -10.93
C LEU A 72 -13.18 9.24 -11.08
N THR A 73 -13.57 10.10 -10.13
CA THR A 73 -14.79 10.91 -10.19
C THR A 73 -14.82 11.78 -11.43
N ALA A 74 -13.75 12.52 -11.71
CA ALA A 74 -13.67 13.38 -12.90
C ALA A 74 -13.81 12.58 -14.21
N ARG A 75 -13.25 11.36 -14.27
CA ARG A 75 -13.41 10.48 -15.44
C ARG A 75 -14.84 9.96 -15.59
N VAL A 76 -15.49 9.61 -14.48
CA VAL A 76 -16.89 9.18 -14.50
C VAL A 76 -17.78 10.31 -15.00
N GLU A 77 -17.61 11.53 -14.48
CA GLU A 77 -18.37 12.71 -14.91
C GLU A 77 -18.19 13.02 -16.41
N ASP A 78 -16.96 12.95 -16.93
CA ASP A 78 -16.68 13.13 -18.36
C ASP A 78 -17.34 12.04 -19.23
N LEU A 79 -17.32 10.79 -18.77
CA LEU A 79 -17.99 9.68 -19.46
C LEU A 79 -19.51 9.81 -19.43
N GLU A 80 -20.09 10.22 -18.30
CA GLU A 80 -21.53 10.47 -18.16
C GLU A 80 -21.97 11.61 -19.08
N HIS A 81 -21.23 12.71 -19.14
CA HIS A 81 -21.49 13.82 -20.07
C HIS A 81 -21.48 13.38 -21.53
N LYS A 82 -20.56 12.49 -21.93
CA LYS A 82 -20.46 11.95 -23.29
C LYS A 82 -21.55 10.93 -23.61
N ALA A 83 -22.11 10.28 -22.60
CA ALA A 83 -23.17 9.28 -22.75
C ALA A 83 -24.57 9.91 -22.86
N VAL A 84 -24.71 11.21 -22.60
CA VAL A 84 -25.96 11.96 -22.86
C VAL A 84 -26.07 12.23 -24.37
N PRO A 85 -27.15 11.77 -25.05
CA PRO A 85 -27.38 12.00 -26.48
C PRO A 85 -27.70 13.46 -26.84
#